data_AF-A0A9E7APP7-F1
#
_entry.id   AF-A0A9E7APP7-F1
#
_cell.length_a   1.000
_cell.length_b   1.000
_cell.length_c   1.000
_cell.angle_alpha   90.00
_cell.angle_beta   90.00
_cell.angle_gamma   90.00
#
_symmetry.space_group_name_H-M   'P 1'
#
loop_
_entity.id
_entity.type
_entity.pdbx_description
1 polymer ?
#
loop_
_entity_poly.entity_id
_entity_poly.type
_entity_poly.pdbx_seq_one_letter_code
_entity_poly.pdbx_strand_id
1 'polypeptide(L)'
;MKQALRGLFHGKCAYCESKYEAVQPVDVEHYRPKGQIEDSPNHPGYWWLAMCWENLLPSCIDCNRRRGQTTAVEGMSLQELEHAYQTGNSSASGKKDAFPTQNAVWVLAEQNPDAIEQPLLIDPTRTDPSHHIRWPVDQELSVAVPVGVSPSRQGEASIHVYGLNRIGLTEARTKVLRELKVRAERVRAILDLTADPGLSEPARQDLITIAQTLVEDIAAYTQPHQPYSALAAAFFEAFQGQLAAEMAEP
;
A
#
# COMPACT_ATOMS: atom_id res chain seq x y z
N MET A 1 -16.44 -17.83 5.63
CA MET A 1 -15.03 -17.40 5.57
C MET A 1 -14.75 -16.47 4.38
N LYS A 2 -14.64 -16.96 3.12
CA LYS A 2 -14.26 -16.11 1.97
C LYS A 2 -15.14 -14.86 1.77
N GLN A 3 -16.46 -14.99 1.93
CA GLN A 3 -17.39 -13.85 1.85
C GLN A 3 -17.16 -12.81 2.97
N ALA A 4 -16.82 -13.26 4.18
CA ALA A 4 -16.50 -12.36 5.28
C ALA A 4 -15.18 -11.61 5.03
N LEU A 5 -14.15 -12.30 4.51
CA LEU A 5 -12.88 -11.65 4.12
C LEU A 5 -13.08 -10.67 2.97
N ARG A 6 -13.94 -11.01 1.99
CA ARG A 6 -14.33 -10.08 0.92
C ARG A 6 -14.99 -8.82 1.49
N GLY A 7 -15.89 -8.96 2.47
CA GLY A 7 -16.51 -7.83 3.13
C GLY A 7 -15.51 -6.96 3.88
N LEU A 8 -14.61 -7.58 4.65
CA LEU A 8 -13.60 -6.91 5.47
C LEU A 8 -12.57 -6.13 4.64
N PHE A 9 -12.14 -6.68 3.51
CA PHE A 9 -11.11 -6.09 2.65
C PHE A 9 -11.65 -5.49 1.35
N HIS A 10 -12.97 -5.37 1.21
CA HIS A 10 -13.63 -4.84 0.01
C HIS A 10 -13.18 -5.51 -1.31
N GLY A 11 -12.92 -6.82 -1.27
CA GLY A 11 -12.42 -7.58 -2.43
C GLY A 11 -10.99 -7.24 -2.87
N LYS A 12 -10.21 -6.57 -2.01
CA LYS A 12 -8.79 -6.24 -2.21
C LYS A 12 -7.87 -7.23 -1.53
N CYS A 13 -6.64 -7.32 -2.02
CA CYS A 13 -5.54 -7.98 -1.31
C CYS A 13 -5.24 -7.22 -0.02
N ALA A 14 -5.13 -7.93 1.10
CA ALA A 14 -4.79 -7.35 2.39
C ALA A 14 -3.42 -6.63 2.39
N TYR A 15 -2.47 -7.11 1.60
CA TYR A 15 -1.10 -6.58 1.59
C TYR A 15 -0.88 -5.49 0.56
N CYS A 16 -1.31 -5.69 -0.69
CA CYS A 16 -1.00 -4.76 -1.79
C CYS A 16 -2.18 -3.90 -2.25
N GLU A 17 -3.35 -4.04 -1.63
CA GLU A 17 -4.59 -3.33 -1.96
C GLU A 17 -5.13 -3.51 -3.40
N SER A 18 -4.49 -4.31 -4.24
CA SER A 18 -5.01 -4.58 -5.58
C SER A 18 -6.35 -5.33 -5.51
N LYS A 19 -7.31 -4.90 -6.32
CA LYS A 19 -8.55 -5.65 -6.56
C LYS A 19 -8.23 -6.88 -7.42
N TYR A 20 -8.59 -8.05 -6.92
CA TYR A 20 -8.44 -9.32 -7.66
C TYR A 20 -9.78 -9.90 -8.10
N GLU A 21 -10.89 -9.47 -7.48
CA GLU A 21 -12.20 -10.13 -7.57
C GLU A 21 -12.73 -10.29 -9.01
N ALA A 22 -12.43 -9.35 -9.89
CA ALA A 22 -12.88 -9.39 -11.28
C ALA A 22 -12.05 -10.31 -12.19
N VAL A 23 -10.84 -10.70 -11.77
CA VAL A 23 -9.82 -11.27 -12.67
C VAL A 23 -9.22 -12.58 -12.19
N GLN A 24 -9.20 -12.86 -10.89
CA GLN A 24 -8.61 -14.08 -10.36
C GLN A 24 -9.24 -14.48 -9.01
N PRO A 25 -9.24 -15.79 -8.68
CA PRO A 25 -9.65 -16.24 -7.35
C PRO A 25 -8.69 -15.73 -6.27
N VAL A 26 -9.22 -15.43 -5.09
CA VAL A 26 -8.44 -15.05 -3.91
C VAL A 26 -7.86 -16.26 -3.20
N ASP A 27 -6.59 -16.15 -2.80
CA ASP A 27 -5.95 -17.08 -1.88
C ASP A 27 -6.24 -16.63 -0.43
N VAL A 28 -6.71 -17.56 0.39
CA VAL A 28 -6.84 -17.34 1.83
C VAL A 28 -5.49 -17.68 2.45
N GLU A 29 -4.80 -16.63 2.90
CA GLU A 29 -3.45 -16.71 3.40
C GLU A 29 -3.40 -16.84 4.91
N HIS A 30 -2.43 -17.61 5.38
CA HIS A 30 -2.10 -17.74 6.80
C HIS A 30 -1.01 -16.73 7.18
N TYR A 31 -1.32 -15.72 8.00
CA TYR A 31 -0.31 -14.75 8.45
C TYR A 31 0.89 -15.47 9.09
N ARG A 32 0.61 -16.35 10.06
CA ARG A 32 1.54 -17.35 10.59
C ARG A 32 1.45 -18.64 9.77
N PRO A 33 2.52 -19.05 9.06
CA PRO A 33 2.49 -20.20 8.16
C PRO A 33 2.08 -21.51 8.84
N LYS A 34 1.08 -22.21 8.31
CA LYS A 34 0.53 -23.42 8.95
C LYS A 34 1.48 -24.62 9.01
N GLY A 35 2.42 -24.75 8.06
CA GLY A 35 3.13 -26.02 7.82
C GLY A 35 4.64 -25.99 8.00
N GLN A 36 5.27 -24.83 7.82
CA GLN A 36 6.72 -24.65 7.99
C GLN A 36 7.08 -23.17 8.00
N ILE A 37 8.27 -22.84 8.48
CA ILE A 37 8.84 -21.49 8.45
C ILE A 37 10.11 -21.55 7.61
N GLU A 38 10.25 -20.65 6.63
CA GLU A 38 11.40 -20.62 5.70
C GLU A 38 12.74 -20.54 6.45
N ASP A 39 12.83 -19.65 7.45
CA ASP A 39 14.03 -19.43 8.26
C ASP A 39 14.23 -20.46 9.38
N SER A 40 13.27 -21.36 9.60
CA SER A 40 13.36 -22.41 10.61
C SER A 40 12.75 -23.73 10.10
N PRO A 41 13.49 -24.50 9.27
CA PRO A 41 12.98 -25.71 8.60
C PRO A 41 12.47 -26.80 9.54
N ASN A 42 12.96 -26.84 10.78
CA ASN A 42 12.51 -27.80 11.80
C ASN A 42 11.22 -27.36 12.52
N HIS A 43 10.73 -26.14 12.26
CA HIS A 43 9.48 -25.67 12.86
C HIS A 43 8.29 -26.38 12.19
N PRO A 44 7.36 -26.99 12.94
CA PRO A 44 6.21 -27.71 12.38
C PRO A 44 5.14 -26.78 11.76
N GLY A 45 5.45 -25.49 11.58
CA GLY A 45 4.48 -24.43 11.35
C GLY A 45 3.49 -24.21 12.51
N TYR A 46 2.56 -23.29 12.29
CA TYR A 46 1.50 -22.91 13.22
C TYR A 46 0.19 -23.63 12.89
N TRP A 47 0.22 -24.97 12.83
CA TRP A 47 -0.92 -25.78 12.40
C TRP A 47 -2.17 -25.54 13.26
N TRP A 48 -2.00 -25.25 14.55
CA TRP A 48 -3.11 -24.94 15.47
C TRP A 48 -3.80 -23.61 15.16
N LEU A 49 -3.13 -22.69 14.44
CA LEU A 49 -3.70 -21.43 13.98
C LEU A 49 -4.28 -21.50 12.56
N ALA A 50 -4.24 -22.67 11.90
CA ALA A 50 -4.63 -22.80 10.50
C ALA A 50 -6.10 -22.46 10.23
N MET A 51 -6.96 -22.54 11.25
CA MET A 51 -8.39 -22.24 11.16
C MET A 51 -8.82 -21.06 12.06
N CYS A 52 -7.87 -20.38 12.71
CA CYS A 52 -8.14 -19.18 13.50
C CYS A 52 -8.41 -17.99 12.58
N TRP A 53 -9.51 -17.28 12.78
CA TRP A 53 -9.94 -16.16 11.92
C TRP A 53 -8.88 -15.06 11.85
N GLU A 54 -8.26 -14.76 12.98
CA GLU A 54 -7.21 -13.75 13.17
C GLU A 54 -5.89 -14.12 12.49
N ASN A 55 -5.77 -15.33 11.96
CA ASN A 55 -4.62 -15.77 11.18
C ASN A 55 -4.90 -15.83 9.67
N LEU A 56 -6.11 -15.47 9.23
CA LEU A 56 -6.57 -15.64 7.85
C LEU A 56 -6.79 -14.29 7.14
N LEU A 57 -6.04 -14.05 6.07
CA LEU A 57 -6.15 -12.82 5.27
C LEU A 57 -6.44 -13.14 3.79
N PRO A 58 -7.19 -12.29 3.06
CA PRO A 58 -7.26 -12.39 1.61
C PRO A 58 -5.97 -11.87 0.99
N SER A 59 -5.36 -12.66 0.12
CA SER A 59 -4.15 -12.29 -0.58
C SER A 59 -4.25 -12.60 -2.07
N CYS A 60 -3.56 -11.80 -2.88
CA CYS A 60 -3.33 -12.17 -4.27
C CYS A 60 -2.20 -13.21 -4.37
N ILE A 61 -2.19 -13.95 -5.48
CA ILE A 61 -1.19 -15.00 -5.76
C ILE A 61 0.24 -14.46 -5.69
N ASP A 62 0.46 -13.21 -6.11
CA ASP A 62 1.78 -12.57 -6.09
C ASP A 62 2.32 -12.29 -4.69
N CYS A 63 1.44 -11.89 -3.76
CA CYS A 63 1.86 -11.61 -2.39
C CYS A 63 1.98 -12.90 -1.58
N ASN A 64 1.23 -13.95 -1.95
CA ASN A 64 1.25 -15.21 -1.24
C ASN A 64 2.34 -16.17 -1.73
N ARG A 65 2.61 -16.28 -3.03
CA ARG A 65 3.52 -17.32 -3.56
C ARG A 65 4.91 -16.77 -3.84
N ARG A 66 5.95 -17.54 -3.51
CA ARG A 66 7.35 -17.23 -3.82
C ARG A 66 7.60 -17.26 -5.33
N ARG A 67 8.05 -16.13 -5.91
CA ARG A 67 8.38 -16.01 -7.34
C ARG A 67 9.44 -14.94 -7.57
N GLY A 68 10.18 -15.04 -8.67
CA GLY A 68 11.02 -13.94 -9.14
C GLY A 68 10.16 -12.73 -9.53
N GLN A 69 10.46 -11.57 -8.99
CA GLN A 69 9.80 -10.30 -9.30
C GLN A 69 10.86 -9.22 -9.50
N THR A 70 10.74 -8.45 -10.57
CA THR A 70 11.48 -7.19 -10.73
C THR A 70 10.80 -6.13 -9.88
N THR A 71 11.58 -5.42 -9.06
CA THR A 71 11.05 -4.43 -8.11
C THR A 71 11.65 -3.05 -8.37
N ALA A 72 10.84 -2.02 -8.17
CA ALA A 72 11.29 -0.64 -8.18
C ALA A 72 11.88 -0.25 -6.82
N VAL A 73 12.81 0.69 -6.83
CA VAL A 73 13.36 1.33 -5.62
C VAL A 73 13.03 2.82 -5.60
N GLU A 74 13.09 3.43 -4.42
CA GLU A 74 12.87 4.88 -4.26
C GLU A 74 13.86 5.67 -5.13
N GLY A 75 13.37 6.71 -5.81
CA GLY A 75 14.20 7.55 -6.69
C GLY A 75 14.47 6.98 -8.10
N MET A 76 14.05 5.75 -8.40
CA MET A 76 14.16 5.18 -9.73
C MET A 76 13.27 5.93 -10.74
N SER A 77 13.80 6.20 -11.93
CA SER A 77 13.06 6.75 -13.08
C SER A 77 12.30 5.67 -13.85
N LEU A 78 11.33 6.07 -14.68
CA LEU A 78 10.66 5.13 -15.60
C LEU A 78 11.64 4.38 -16.50
N GLN A 79 12.69 5.06 -16.98
CA GLN A 79 13.67 4.46 -17.89
C GLN A 79 14.49 3.38 -17.20
N GLU A 80 14.89 3.61 -15.94
CA GLU A 80 15.61 2.62 -15.14
C GLU A 80 14.72 1.41 -14.79
N LEU A 81 13.43 1.64 -14.50
CA LEU A 81 12.48 0.56 -14.23
C LEU A 81 12.26 -0.32 -15.48
N GLU A 82 12.09 0.30 -16.65
CA GLU A 82 11.96 -0.39 -17.94
C GLU A 82 13.24 -1.21 -18.23
N HIS A 83 14.41 -0.63 -18.01
CA HIS A 83 15.67 -1.33 -18.18
C HIS A 83 15.81 -2.53 -17.22
N ALA A 84 15.42 -2.38 -15.95
CA ALA A 84 15.44 -3.46 -14.97
C ALA A 84 14.52 -4.63 -15.37
N TYR A 85 13.36 -4.32 -15.98
CA TYR A 85 12.44 -5.31 -16.51
C TYR A 85 13.04 -6.06 -17.70
N GLN A 86 13.61 -5.33 -18.67
CA GLN A 86 14.20 -5.92 -19.89
C GLN A 86 15.42 -6.80 -19.60
N THR A 87 16.22 -6.43 -18.60
CA THR A 87 17.41 -7.20 -18.20
C THR A 87 17.09 -8.41 -17.33
N GLY A 88 15.82 -8.59 -16.94
CA GLY A 88 15.39 -9.73 -16.13
C GLY A 88 15.93 -9.73 -14.70
N ASN A 89 16.37 -8.57 -14.18
CA ASN A 89 16.85 -8.45 -12.82
C ASN A 89 15.67 -8.65 -11.85
N SER A 90 15.55 -9.87 -11.34
CA SER A 90 14.43 -10.29 -10.50
C SER A 90 14.94 -10.95 -9.22
N SER A 91 14.31 -10.60 -8.11
CA SER A 91 14.55 -11.19 -6.80
C SER A 91 13.34 -12.00 -6.36
N ALA A 92 13.55 -13.04 -5.57
CA ALA A 92 12.44 -13.82 -5.03
C ALA A 92 11.65 -12.98 -4.01
N SER A 93 10.35 -12.83 -4.23
CA SER A 93 9.42 -12.22 -3.27
C SER A 93 8.12 -13.03 -3.20
N GLY A 94 7.21 -12.63 -2.32
CA GLY A 94 5.98 -13.35 -1.97
C GLY A 94 6.16 -14.12 -0.66
N LYS A 95 5.16 -14.07 0.23
CA LYS A 95 5.26 -14.53 1.61
C LYS A 95 5.46 -16.05 1.72
N LYS A 96 4.51 -16.85 1.27
CA LYS A 96 4.47 -18.31 1.44
C LYS A 96 4.73 -18.67 2.91
N ASP A 97 5.87 -19.27 3.19
CA ASP A 97 6.38 -19.72 4.49
C ASP A 97 7.34 -18.73 5.15
N ALA A 98 7.62 -17.58 4.52
CA ALA A 98 8.38 -16.50 5.12
C ALA A 98 7.60 -15.89 6.29
N PHE A 99 8.21 -15.93 7.47
CA PHE A 99 7.67 -15.31 8.67
C PHE A 99 8.81 -14.84 9.58
N PRO A 100 9.60 -13.84 9.12
CA PRO A 100 10.74 -13.34 9.88
C PRO A 100 10.28 -12.70 11.20
N THR A 101 11.03 -12.94 12.28
CA THR A 101 10.85 -12.30 13.59
C THR A 101 12.14 -11.58 14.00
N GLN A 102 12.01 -10.54 14.84
CA GLN A 102 13.13 -9.66 15.19
C GLN A 102 14.35 -10.37 15.78
N ASN A 103 14.14 -11.51 16.45
CA ASN A 103 15.18 -12.28 17.14
C ASN A 103 15.27 -13.74 16.67
N ALA A 104 14.68 -14.08 15.52
CA ALA A 104 14.58 -15.47 15.04
C ALA A 104 13.97 -16.42 16.11
N VAL A 105 12.94 -15.93 16.80
CA VAL A 105 12.17 -16.67 17.80
C VAL A 105 10.79 -16.99 17.22
N TRP A 106 10.41 -18.27 17.29
CA TRP A 106 9.12 -18.79 16.86
C TRP A 106 8.59 -19.79 17.88
N VAL A 107 7.30 -19.73 18.16
CA VAL A 107 6.62 -20.55 19.16
C VAL A 107 6.27 -21.92 18.58
N LEU A 108 6.69 -22.98 19.29
CA LEU A 108 6.58 -24.37 18.83
C LEU A 108 5.28 -25.09 19.25
N ALA A 109 4.43 -24.47 20.08
CA ALA A 109 3.26 -25.12 20.69
C ALA A 109 2.06 -24.16 20.81
N GLU A 110 0.93 -24.64 21.33
CA GLU A 110 -0.30 -23.86 21.64
C GLU A 110 -0.11 -22.82 22.76
N GLN A 111 1.01 -22.10 22.76
CA GLN A 111 1.22 -20.90 23.55
C GLN A 111 0.69 -19.69 22.78
N ASN A 112 0.45 -18.59 23.48
CA ASN A 112 0.09 -17.33 22.82
C ASN A 112 1.33 -16.76 22.10
N PRO A 113 1.40 -16.80 20.75
CA PRO A 113 2.60 -16.38 20.04
C PRO A 113 2.83 -14.88 20.13
N ASP A 114 1.76 -14.09 20.30
CA ASP A 114 1.85 -12.63 20.37
C ASP A 114 2.53 -12.14 21.67
N ALA A 115 2.63 -12.99 22.68
CA ALA A 115 3.34 -12.67 23.92
C ALA A 115 4.86 -12.93 23.85
N ILE A 116 5.32 -13.65 22.81
CA ILE A 116 6.68 -14.20 22.73
C ILE A 116 7.40 -13.72 21.47
N GLU A 117 6.70 -13.76 20.34
CA GLU A 117 7.24 -13.42 19.03
C GLU A 117 7.17 -11.92 18.78
N GLN A 118 8.12 -11.42 17.99
CA GLN A 118 8.07 -10.06 17.46
C GLN A 118 8.15 -10.15 15.93
N PRO A 119 7.00 -10.37 15.25
CA PRO A 119 6.97 -10.51 13.80
C PRO A 119 7.44 -9.25 13.09
N LEU A 120 8.25 -9.43 12.05
CA LEU A 120 8.67 -8.33 11.17
C LEU A 120 7.67 -8.06 10.04
N LEU A 121 6.76 -8.99 9.77
CA LEU A 121 5.72 -8.79 8.75
C LEU A 121 4.51 -8.07 9.33
N ILE A 122 3.99 -7.08 8.61
CA ILE A 122 2.79 -6.34 9.00
C ILE A 122 1.55 -7.20 8.69
N ASP A 123 0.73 -7.42 9.72
CA ASP A 123 -0.66 -7.83 9.57
C ASP A 123 -1.54 -6.56 9.66
N PRO A 124 -2.18 -6.13 8.55
CA PRO A 124 -2.96 -4.89 8.52
C PRO A 124 -4.21 -4.93 9.42
N THR A 125 -4.60 -6.09 9.94
CA THR A 125 -5.71 -6.20 10.92
C THR A 125 -5.26 -5.96 12.36
N ARG A 126 -3.94 -5.93 12.60
CA ARG A 126 -3.33 -5.86 13.94
C ARG A 126 -2.40 -4.67 14.09
N THR A 127 -1.83 -4.20 12.99
CA THR A 127 -0.85 -3.12 12.95
C THR A 127 -1.21 -2.18 11.83
N ASP A 128 -1.33 -0.88 12.14
CA ASP A 128 -1.55 0.15 11.14
C ASP A 128 -0.31 0.26 10.23
N PRO A 129 -0.44 -0.06 8.92
CA PRO A 129 0.70 0.01 8.01
C PRO A 129 1.29 1.41 7.86
N SER A 130 0.51 2.48 8.10
CA SER A 130 0.96 3.88 7.94
C SER A 130 2.08 4.25 8.91
N HIS A 131 2.21 3.56 10.03
CA HIS A 131 3.31 3.75 10.97
C HIS A 131 4.65 3.19 10.45
N HIS A 132 4.63 2.35 9.42
CA HIS A 132 5.79 1.60 8.95
C HIS A 132 6.10 1.79 7.47
N ILE A 133 5.09 2.10 6.65
CA ILE A 133 5.19 2.30 5.22
C ILE A 133 4.61 3.67 4.86
N ARG A 134 5.37 4.47 4.12
CA ARG A 134 4.94 5.76 3.55
C ARG A 134 4.98 5.71 2.02
N TRP A 135 4.40 6.74 1.42
CA TRP A 135 4.32 6.92 -0.02
C TRP A 135 4.93 8.26 -0.42
N PRO A 136 6.08 8.29 -1.09
CA PRO A 136 6.61 9.52 -1.69
C PRO A 136 5.71 9.90 -2.87
N VAL A 137 4.98 11.00 -2.73
CA VAL A 137 3.98 11.44 -3.73
C VAL A 137 4.49 12.50 -4.68
N ASP A 138 5.64 13.08 -4.38
CA ASP A 138 6.41 13.99 -5.21
C ASP A 138 7.15 13.27 -6.36
N GLN A 139 7.46 11.98 -6.19
CA GLN A 139 8.17 11.18 -7.19
C GLN A 139 7.34 10.82 -8.43
N GLU A 140 8.04 10.43 -9.50
CA GLU A 140 7.42 9.97 -10.75
C GLU A 140 6.75 8.60 -10.62
N LEU A 141 7.39 7.69 -9.87
CA LEU A 141 6.91 6.34 -9.59
C LEU A 141 6.28 6.27 -8.20
N SER A 142 5.20 5.50 -8.08
CA SER A 142 4.63 5.16 -6.79
C SER A 142 5.29 3.90 -6.21
N VAL A 143 6.21 4.13 -5.27
CA VAL A 143 6.99 3.11 -4.57
C VAL A 143 6.65 3.18 -3.08
N ALA A 144 6.40 2.03 -2.45
CA ALA A 144 6.24 1.94 -1.00
C ALA A 144 7.63 1.98 -0.36
N VAL A 145 7.80 2.81 0.67
CA VAL A 145 9.10 2.99 1.34
C VAL A 145 8.92 2.93 2.86
N PRO A 146 9.91 2.47 3.62
CA PRO A 146 9.81 2.44 5.07
C PRO A 146 9.73 3.86 5.66
N VAL A 147 9.00 4.00 6.76
CA VAL A 147 8.91 5.24 7.55
C VAL A 147 10.19 5.44 8.35
N GLY A 148 10.61 6.70 8.52
CA GLY A 148 11.66 7.13 9.44
C GLY A 148 13.04 7.33 8.80
N VAL A 149 13.88 8.16 9.45
CA VAL A 149 15.30 8.36 9.08
C VAL A 149 16.11 7.09 9.35
N SER A 150 15.82 6.42 10.46
CA SER A 150 16.14 5.01 10.65
C SER A 150 14.94 4.21 10.14
N PRO A 151 15.05 3.50 9.00
CA PRO A 151 13.93 2.79 8.40
C PRO A 151 13.25 1.82 9.37
N SER A 152 11.92 1.82 9.34
CA SER A 152 11.09 0.81 10.00
C SER A 152 11.43 -0.59 9.50
N ARG A 153 11.99 -1.45 10.38
CA ARG A 153 12.30 -2.85 10.07
C ARG A 153 11.08 -3.65 9.61
N GLN A 154 9.91 -3.36 10.19
CA GLN A 154 8.66 -3.99 9.77
C GLN A 154 8.23 -3.53 8.37
N GLY A 155 8.45 -2.25 8.06
CA GLY A 155 8.22 -1.69 6.73
C GLY A 155 9.11 -2.34 5.68
N GLU A 156 10.42 -2.40 5.94
CA GLU A 156 11.40 -3.04 5.06
C GLU A 156 11.07 -4.51 4.78
N ALA A 157 10.87 -5.29 5.85
CA ALA A 157 10.53 -6.70 5.73
C ALA A 157 9.24 -6.93 4.96
N SER A 158 8.19 -6.13 5.24
CA SER A 158 6.90 -6.26 4.55
C SER A 158 6.97 -5.85 3.08
N ILE A 159 7.66 -4.75 2.76
CA ILE A 159 7.85 -4.30 1.37
C ILE A 159 8.57 -5.38 0.55
N HIS A 160 9.64 -5.94 1.11
CA HIS A 160 10.43 -6.98 0.45
C HIS A 160 9.67 -8.30 0.34
N VAL A 161 9.20 -8.85 1.47
CA VAL A 161 8.59 -10.19 1.51
C VAL A 161 7.26 -10.23 0.76
N TYR A 162 6.41 -9.21 0.87
CA TYR A 162 5.16 -9.17 0.09
C TYR A 162 5.37 -8.72 -1.36
N GLY A 163 6.59 -8.29 -1.72
CA GLY A 163 6.91 -7.76 -3.04
C GLY A 163 6.05 -6.53 -3.38
N LEU A 164 5.91 -5.59 -2.43
CA LEU A 164 5.03 -4.43 -2.58
C LEU A 164 5.51 -3.45 -3.67
N ASN A 165 6.78 -3.54 -4.08
CA ASN A 165 7.34 -2.72 -5.16
C ASN A 165 7.58 -3.48 -6.46
N ARG A 166 6.98 -4.67 -6.62
CA ARG A 166 7.02 -5.37 -7.91
C ARG A 166 6.46 -4.50 -9.03
N ILE A 167 7.04 -4.63 -10.23
CA ILE A 167 6.79 -3.70 -11.35
C ILE A 167 5.31 -3.45 -11.62
N GLY A 168 4.48 -4.51 -11.73
CA GLY A 168 3.05 -4.36 -12.02
C GLY A 168 2.27 -3.61 -10.94
N LEU A 169 2.67 -3.70 -9.66
CA LEU A 169 2.09 -2.86 -8.61
C LEU A 169 2.54 -1.42 -8.72
N THR A 170 3.84 -1.20 -8.91
CA THR A 170 4.41 0.13 -9.07
C THR A 170 3.75 0.85 -10.24
N GLU A 171 3.56 0.21 -11.39
CA GLU A 171 2.85 0.76 -12.55
C GLU A 171 1.40 1.09 -12.23
N ALA A 172 0.66 0.14 -11.65
CA ALA A 172 -0.77 0.33 -11.34
C ALA A 172 -0.98 1.49 -10.35
N ARG A 173 -0.12 1.59 -9.33
CA ARG A 173 -0.14 2.67 -8.35
C ARG A 173 0.31 4.00 -8.97
N THR A 174 1.32 3.99 -9.85
CA THR A 174 1.79 5.18 -10.58
C THR A 174 0.68 5.76 -11.46
N LYS A 175 -0.13 4.90 -12.09
CA LYS A 175 -1.31 5.35 -12.84
C LYS A 175 -2.30 6.11 -11.96
N VAL A 176 -2.59 5.60 -10.75
CA VAL A 176 -3.45 6.29 -9.78
C VAL A 176 -2.82 7.61 -9.33
N LEU A 177 -1.53 7.61 -8.97
CA LEU A 177 -0.82 8.82 -8.56
C LEU A 177 -0.87 9.90 -9.64
N ARG A 178 -0.66 9.55 -10.92
CA ARG A 178 -0.75 10.50 -12.04
C ARG A 178 -2.15 11.08 -12.20
N GLU A 179 -3.19 10.26 -12.08
CA GLU A 179 -4.58 10.72 -12.13
C GLU A 179 -4.88 11.72 -11.00
N LEU A 180 -4.41 11.43 -9.78
CA LEU A 180 -4.56 12.33 -8.63
C LEU A 180 -3.79 13.64 -8.83
N LYS A 181 -2.56 13.60 -9.35
CA LYS A 181 -1.77 14.78 -9.72
C LYS A 181 -2.51 15.66 -10.73
N VAL A 182 -3.04 15.08 -11.80
CA VAL A 182 -3.82 15.81 -12.82
C VAL A 182 -5.05 16.48 -12.22
N ARG A 183 -5.75 15.81 -11.31
CA ARG A 183 -6.91 16.39 -10.60
C ARG A 183 -6.52 17.54 -9.68
N ALA A 184 -5.43 17.40 -8.94
CA ALA A 184 -4.90 18.47 -8.08
C ALA A 184 -4.52 19.72 -8.89
N GLU A 185 -3.88 19.55 -10.06
CA GLU A 185 -3.57 20.68 -10.96
C GLU A 185 -4.84 21.38 -11.47
N ARG A 186 -5.93 20.64 -11.71
CA ARG A 186 -7.22 21.25 -12.07
C ARG A 186 -7.81 22.05 -10.92
N VAL A 187 -7.72 21.57 -9.68
CA VAL A 187 -8.15 22.33 -8.50
C VAL A 187 -7.39 23.64 -8.42
N ARG A 188 -6.05 23.59 -8.52
CA ARG A 188 -5.20 24.79 -8.51
C ARG A 188 -5.58 25.78 -9.61
N ALA A 189 -5.71 25.31 -10.85
CA ALA A 189 -6.09 26.16 -11.97
C ALA A 189 -7.45 26.86 -11.75
N ILE A 190 -8.43 26.19 -11.13
CA ILE A 190 -9.71 26.81 -10.79
C ILE A 190 -9.53 27.84 -9.66
N LEU A 191 -8.76 27.53 -8.62
CA LEU A 191 -8.49 28.46 -7.52
C LEU A 191 -7.74 29.71 -8.02
N ASP A 192 -6.79 29.58 -8.93
CA ASP A 192 -6.09 30.72 -9.53
C ASP A 192 -7.06 31.66 -10.27
N LEU A 193 -8.03 31.10 -10.99
CA LEU A 193 -9.08 31.91 -11.64
C LEU A 193 -9.93 32.67 -10.61
N THR A 194 -10.10 32.13 -9.40
CA THR A 194 -10.78 32.86 -8.33
C THR A 194 -9.97 34.05 -7.83
N ALA A 195 -8.67 34.18 -8.13
CA ALA A 195 -7.88 35.34 -7.70
C ALA A 195 -8.09 36.58 -8.58
N ASP A 196 -8.78 36.47 -9.73
CA ASP A 196 -8.99 37.58 -10.66
C ASP A 196 -9.84 38.71 -10.01
N PRO A 197 -9.31 39.95 -9.89
CA PRO A 197 -10.06 41.10 -9.36
C PRO A 197 -11.26 41.50 -10.23
N GLY A 198 -11.26 41.15 -11.52
CA GLY A 198 -12.35 41.43 -12.46
C GLY A 198 -13.54 40.47 -12.34
N LEU A 199 -13.39 39.40 -11.57
CA LEU A 199 -14.42 38.36 -11.44
C LEU A 199 -15.54 38.81 -10.51
N SER A 200 -16.79 38.74 -11.00
CA SER A 200 -17.97 39.03 -10.18
C SER A 200 -18.11 38.04 -9.03
N GLU A 201 -18.63 38.49 -7.89
CA GLU A 201 -18.86 37.62 -6.72
C GLU A 201 -19.65 36.32 -7.00
N PRO A 202 -20.74 36.32 -7.80
CA PRO A 202 -21.42 35.07 -8.13
C PRO A 202 -20.52 34.07 -8.89
N ALA A 203 -19.80 34.54 -9.92
CA ALA A 203 -18.88 33.69 -10.68
C ALA A 203 -17.71 33.17 -9.81
N ARG A 204 -17.20 34.00 -8.89
CA ARG A 204 -16.19 33.61 -7.90
C ARG A 204 -16.69 32.45 -7.03
N GLN A 205 -17.93 32.57 -6.54
CA GLN A 205 -18.56 31.53 -5.73
C GLN A 205 -18.81 30.24 -6.52
N ASP A 206 -19.19 30.34 -7.80
CA ASP A 206 -19.36 29.17 -8.67
C ASP A 206 -18.03 28.42 -8.87
N LEU A 207 -16.94 29.14 -9.13
CA LEU A 207 -15.60 28.54 -9.27
C LEU A 207 -15.12 27.88 -7.96
N ILE A 208 -15.33 28.53 -6.81
CA ILE A 208 -15.03 27.93 -5.50
C ILE A 208 -15.80 26.62 -5.32
N THR A 209 -17.09 26.62 -5.68
CA THR A 209 -17.93 25.42 -5.59
C THR A 209 -17.40 24.30 -6.49
N ILE A 210 -16.98 24.62 -7.71
CA ILE A 210 -16.35 23.66 -8.64
C ILE A 210 -15.04 23.11 -8.04
N ALA A 211 -14.18 23.97 -7.48
CA ALA A 211 -12.95 23.54 -6.84
C ALA A 211 -13.22 22.59 -5.67
N GLN A 212 -14.23 22.89 -4.84
CA GLN A 212 -14.65 22.02 -3.73
C GLN A 212 -15.08 20.64 -4.21
N THR A 213 -15.91 20.57 -5.26
CA THR A 213 -16.30 19.28 -5.86
C THR A 213 -15.09 18.51 -6.40
N LEU A 214 -14.13 19.18 -7.02
CA LEU A 214 -12.90 18.53 -7.50
C LEU A 214 -12.02 18.00 -6.36
N VAL A 215 -11.99 18.68 -5.21
CA VAL A 215 -11.32 18.20 -3.99
C VAL A 215 -12.02 16.95 -3.43
N GLU A 216 -13.36 16.94 -3.38
CA GLU A 216 -14.15 15.77 -2.98
C GLU A 216 -13.88 14.56 -3.89
N ASP A 217 -13.73 14.82 -5.19
CA ASP A 217 -13.36 13.82 -6.21
C ASP A 217 -12.00 13.17 -5.93
N ILE A 218 -11.01 13.94 -5.43
CA ILE A 218 -9.72 13.41 -5.00
C ILE A 218 -9.89 12.61 -3.69
N ALA A 219 -10.63 13.17 -2.72
CA ALA A 219 -10.90 12.52 -1.44
C ALA A 219 -11.61 11.17 -1.61
N ALA A 220 -12.44 11.01 -2.64
CA ALA A 220 -13.11 9.75 -2.96
C ALA A 220 -12.15 8.57 -3.21
N TYR A 221 -10.91 8.83 -3.63
CA TYR A 221 -9.89 7.78 -3.82
C TYR A 221 -9.30 7.26 -2.50
N THR A 222 -9.44 8.02 -1.40
CA THR A 222 -8.93 7.63 -0.08
C THR A 222 -9.83 6.61 0.62
N GLN A 223 -11.01 6.35 0.06
CA GLN A 223 -12.01 5.49 0.69
C GLN A 223 -11.53 4.04 0.79
N PRO A 224 -11.82 3.31 1.89
CA PRO A 224 -11.28 1.96 2.14
C PRO A 224 -11.57 0.92 1.05
N HIS A 225 -12.62 1.10 0.26
CA HIS A 225 -13.00 0.20 -0.84
C HIS A 225 -12.28 0.48 -2.17
N GLN A 226 -11.53 1.59 -2.24
CA GLN A 226 -10.74 1.94 -3.40
C GLN A 226 -9.41 1.17 -3.40
N PRO A 227 -8.93 0.73 -4.58
CA PRO A 227 -7.59 0.15 -4.67
C PRO A 227 -6.55 1.24 -4.39
N TYR A 228 -5.49 0.86 -3.67
CA TYR A 228 -4.39 1.76 -3.31
C TYR A 228 -4.86 2.99 -2.51
N SER A 229 -5.83 2.79 -1.63
CA SER A 229 -6.42 3.86 -0.81
C SER A 229 -5.38 4.50 0.13
N ALA A 230 -4.38 3.75 0.62
CA ALA A 230 -3.32 4.31 1.43
C ALA A 230 -2.42 5.29 0.65
N LEU A 231 -2.11 4.99 -0.62
CA LEU A 231 -1.39 5.91 -1.51
C LEU A 231 -2.21 7.18 -1.75
N ALA A 232 -3.51 7.02 -2.04
CA ALA A 232 -4.40 8.15 -2.29
C ALA A 232 -4.53 9.05 -1.04
N ALA A 233 -4.62 8.45 0.16
CA ALA A 233 -4.65 9.18 1.41
C ALA A 233 -3.37 10.00 1.63
N ALA A 234 -2.19 9.39 1.44
CA ALA A 234 -0.92 10.10 1.54
C ALA A 234 -0.80 11.26 0.53
N PHE A 235 -1.30 11.06 -0.71
CA PHE A 235 -1.35 12.13 -1.70
C PHE A 235 -2.28 13.26 -1.27
N PHE A 236 -3.49 12.91 -0.80
CA PHE A 236 -4.49 13.89 -0.42
C PHE A 236 -4.01 14.75 0.76
N GLU A 237 -3.39 14.13 1.78
CA GLU A 237 -2.80 14.84 2.91
C GLU A 237 -1.71 15.84 2.46
N ALA A 238 -0.78 15.39 1.60
CA ALA A 238 0.26 16.26 1.06
C ALA A 238 -0.32 17.42 0.23
N PHE A 239 -1.33 17.14 -0.58
CA PHE A 239 -2.02 18.14 -1.40
C PHE A 239 -2.75 19.18 -0.54
N GLN A 240 -3.48 18.76 0.50
CA GLN A 240 -4.13 19.68 1.43
C GLN A 240 -3.11 20.56 2.16
N GLY A 241 -1.97 19.99 2.58
CA GLY A 241 -0.88 20.75 3.20
C GLY A 241 -0.29 21.80 2.27
N GLN A 242 -0.09 21.47 0.99
CA GLN A 242 0.38 22.41 -0.04
C GLN A 242 -0.60 23.55 -0.27
N LEU A 243 -1.89 23.24 -0.49
CA LEU A 243 -2.92 24.27 -0.67
C LEU A 243 -3.02 25.20 0.54
N ALA A 244 -2.96 24.66 1.76
CA ALA A 244 -3.01 25.46 2.97
C ALA A 244 -1.80 26.41 3.10
N ALA A 245 -0.61 25.97 2.66
CA ALA A 245 0.59 26.80 2.62
C ALA A 245 0.47 27.90 1.55
N GLU A 246 0.03 27.56 0.34
CA GLU A 246 -0.19 28.51 -0.78
C GLU A 246 -1.20 29.61 -0.39
N MET A 247 -2.26 29.28 0.36
CA MET A 247 -3.26 30.25 0.83
C MET A 247 -2.80 31.11 2.02
N ALA A 248 -1.75 30.69 2.74
CA ALA A 248 -1.21 31.40 3.89
C ALA A 248 -0.08 32.38 3.51
N GLU A 249 0.45 32.29 2.30
CA GLU A 249 1.42 33.25 1.77
C GLU A 249 0.73 34.59 1.46
N PRO A 250 1.23 35.72 2.01
CA PRO A 250 0.57 37.03 1.96
C PRO A 250 0.67 37.75 0.61
#